data_AF-A0A5K1K3F4-F1
#
_entry.id   AF-A0A5K1K3F4-F1
#
_cell.length_a   1.000
_cell.length_b   1.000
_cell.length_c   1.000
_cell.angle_alpha   90.00
_cell.angle_beta   90.00
_cell.angle_gamma   90.00
#
_symmetry.space_group_name_H-M   'P 1'
#
loop_
_entity.id
_entity.type
_entity.pdbx_description
1 polymer ?
#
loop_
_entity_poly.entity_id
_entity_poly.type
_entity_poly.pdbx_seq_one_letter_code
_entity_poly.pdbx_strand_id
1 'polypeptide(L)'
;MQEGGADIIELGVPFSDPIADGPAIQETNVVALNNDVDYAQCLGMVRDARNKGLTVPVLLMGYYNPMLAYGEDKAIHDAAEAGANGYIVVDLPPEEAITFRDKCRAAKHFPASQMGTTGSSVTGTMNSALPDLIARVRDFTEVPLAVGFGVATREHFDLVADAGADGVVIGSRLIAVIKSAPEGQVSKKVEEYCAEITLKGQPPRPPASASRSTSSRSRPSLKSDVSVSADAATKNVLPHRFGPFGGQYVPEALWDCLIELEEAHKAAMKDPEFIKEWESLYGYMNRPSNLYKAEKLTEHAGGATIWLKREDLNHTGSHKINNAIGQILLAKRLGKTRIIAETGAGQHGVATATACARFGLQCIIYMGAEDVRRQALNVFRIRMLGAEVIPV
;
A
#
# COMPACT_ATOMS: atom_id res chain seq x y z
N MET A 1 -9.42 20.55 -15.89
CA MET A 1 -10.16 20.21 -14.66
C MET A 1 -11.25 21.24 -14.40
N GLN A 2 -10.99 22.41 -13.79
CA GLN A 2 -11.99 23.48 -13.59
C GLN A 2 -12.78 23.82 -14.87
N GLU A 3 -12.11 24.03 -16.00
CA GLU A 3 -12.82 24.36 -17.26
C GLU A 3 -13.62 23.19 -17.85
N GLY A 4 -13.34 21.96 -17.43
CA GLY A 4 -14.19 20.80 -17.67
C GLY A 4 -15.17 20.48 -16.53
N GLY A 5 -15.34 21.37 -15.54
CA GLY A 5 -16.39 21.27 -14.52
C GLY A 5 -16.05 20.49 -13.25
N ALA A 6 -14.78 20.25 -12.93
CA ALA A 6 -14.43 19.63 -11.65
C ALA A 6 -14.70 20.61 -10.48
N ASP A 7 -15.57 20.24 -9.54
CA ASP A 7 -15.94 21.05 -8.38
C ASP A 7 -14.86 21.11 -7.28
N ILE A 8 -14.01 20.09 -7.20
CA ILE A 8 -12.86 19.96 -6.29
C ILE A 8 -11.71 19.32 -7.07
N ILE A 9 -10.46 19.68 -6.76
CA ILE A 9 -9.24 19.03 -7.28
C ILE A 9 -8.45 18.42 -6.14
N GLU A 10 -8.20 17.11 -6.20
CA GLU A 10 -7.19 16.44 -5.38
C GLU A 10 -5.83 16.53 -6.09
N LEU A 11 -4.85 17.16 -5.45
CA LEU A 11 -3.48 17.27 -5.93
C LEU A 11 -2.59 16.30 -5.14
N GLY A 12 -2.05 15.30 -5.83
CA GLY A 12 -1.10 14.36 -5.26
C GLY A 12 0.22 15.03 -4.90
N VAL A 13 0.57 15.00 -3.61
CA VAL A 13 1.91 15.26 -3.09
C VAL A 13 2.76 14.01 -3.33
N PRO A 14 3.88 14.09 -4.06
CA PRO A 14 4.66 12.91 -4.39
C PRO A 14 5.33 12.30 -3.15
N PHE A 15 5.19 10.99 -3.02
CA PHE A 15 5.83 10.17 -2.00
C PHE A 15 6.36 8.87 -2.60
N SER A 16 7.47 8.38 -2.06
CA SER A 16 8.32 7.39 -2.75
C SER A 16 7.92 5.92 -2.56
N ASP A 17 7.22 5.59 -1.47
CA ASP A 17 6.58 4.29 -1.22
C ASP A 17 5.09 4.58 -0.98
N PRO A 18 4.31 4.87 -2.03
CA PRO A 18 2.88 5.11 -1.93
C PRO A 18 2.13 3.77 -1.75
N ILE A 19 2.31 3.15 -0.58
CA ILE A 19 1.90 1.76 -0.29
C ILE A 19 0.38 1.53 -0.23
N ALA A 20 -0.42 2.58 0.00
CA ALA A 20 -1.87 2.47 -0.04
C ALA A 20 -2.41 2.52 -1.49
N ASP A 21 -1.70 3.22 -2.39
CA ASP A 21 -2.22 3.57 -3.69
C ASP A 21 -2.01 2.48 -4.75
N GLY A 22 -2.91 2.44 -5.74
CA GLY A 22 -2.83 1.50 -6.85
C GLY A 22 -1.69 1.80 -7.83
N PRO A 23 -1.18 0.81 -8.59
CA PRO A 23 0.06 0.94 -9.39
C PRO A 23 0.14 2.14 -10.34
N ALA A 24 -0.99 2.61 -10.89
CA ALA A 24 -1.02 3.79 -11.75
C ALA A 24 -0.67 5.10 -11.01
N ILE A 25 -1.03 5.20 -9.72
CA ILE A 25 -0.65 6.33 -8.86
C ILE A 25 0.80 6.15 -8.39
N GLN A 26 1.22 4.92 -8.07
CA GLN A 26 2.62 4.64 -7.72
C GLN A 26 3.58 5.04 -8.85
N GLU A 27 3.24 4.74 -10.10
CA GLU A 27 3.99 5.17 -11.28
C GLU A 27 4.09 6.71 -11.37
N THR A 28 2.99 7.45 -11.16
CA THR A 28 3.04 8.93 -11.21
C THR A 28 3.88 9.54 -10.09
N ASN A 29 3.94 8.91 -8.91
CA ASN A 29 4.83 9.36 -7.84
C ASN A 29 6.31 9.23 -8.25
N VAL A 30 6.70 8.09 -8.82
CA VAL A 30 8.07 7.87 -9.34
C VAL A 30 8.41 8.87 -10.45
N VAL A 31 7.48 9.14 -11.37
CA VAL A 31 7.68 10.15 -12.43
C VAL A 31 7.87 11.55 -11.83
N ALA A 32 7.07 11.96 -10.85
CA ALA A 32 7.18 13.27 -10.21
C ALA A 32 8.50 13.43 -9.44
N LEU A 33 8.90 12.42 -8.66
CA LEU A 33 10.17 12.41 -7.91
C LEU A 33 11.40 12.43 -8.83
N ASN A 34 11.35 11.74 -9.98
CA ASN A 34 12.40 11.79 -11.00
C ASN A 34 12.49 13.13 -11.75
N ASN A 35 11.59 14.08 -11.47
CA ASN A 35 11.60 15.46 -11.97
C ASN A 35 11.73 16.48 -10.81
N ASP A 36 12.32 16.05 -9.68
CA ASP A 36 12.58 16.86 -8.48
C ASP A 36 11.33 17.57 -7.89
N VAL A 37 10.13 17.01 -8.12
CA VAL A 37 8.89 17.54 -7.53
C VAL A 37 8.81 17.10 -6.07
N ASP A 38 8.82 18.06 -5.15
CA ASP A 38 8.64 17.87 -3.71
C ASP A 38 7.39 18.63 -3.19
N TYR A 39 7.21 18.66 -1.87
CA TYR A 39 6.12 19.40 -1.24
C TYR A 39 6.14 20.91 -1.57
N ALA A 40 7.33 21.52 -1.61
CA ALA A 40 7.47 22.94 -1.94
C ALA A 40 7.10 23.24 -3.40
N GLN A 41 7.48 22.35 -4.33
CA GLN A 41 7.08 22.43 -5.73
C GLN A 41 5.57 22.28 -5.89
N CYS A 42 4.93 21.35 -5.17
CA CYS A 42 3.47 21.25 -5.14
C CYS A 42 2.81 22.57 -4.67
N LEU A 43 3.30 23.18 -3.59
CA LEU A 43 2.79 24.48 -3.13
C LEU A 43 3.07 25.60 -4.15
N GLY A 44 4.18 25.55 -4.87
CA GLY A 44 4.47 26.42 -6.01
C GLY A 44 3.41 26.28 -7.11
N MET A 45 3.09 25.05 -7.52
CA MET A 45 2.07 24.76 -8.53
C MET A 45 0.67 25.24 -8.13
N VAL A 46 0.29 25.15 -6.84
CA VAL A 46 -0.99 25.70 -6.36
C VAL A 46 -1.00 27.23 -6.43
N ARG A 47 0.05 27.93 -5.96
CA ARG A 47 0.19 29.39 -6.11
C ARG A 47 0.08 29.81 -7.58
N ASP A 48 0.78 29.11 -8.47
CA ASP A 48 0.77 29.37 -9.90
C ASP A 48 -0.62 29.15 -10.53
N ALA A 49 -1.37 28.15 -10.09
CA ALA A 49 -2.73 27.90 -10.55
C ALA A 49 -3.71 28.96 -10.03
N ARG A 50 -3.60 29.38 -8.77
CA ARG A 50 -4.38 30.49 -8.18
C ARG A 50 -4.14 31.80 -8.95
N ASN A 51 -2.88 32.13 -9.24
CA ASN A 51 -2.50 33.29 -10.06
C ASN A 51 -3.06 33.23 -11.49
N LYS A 52 -3.32 32.03 -12.03
CA LYS A 52 -3.92 31.80 -13.35
C LYS A 52 -5.45 31.69 -13.32
N GLY A 53 -6.10 32.01 -12.20
CA GLY A 53 -7.56 32.06 -12.06
C GLY A 53 -8.22 30.75 -11.61
N LEU A 54 -7.48 29.82 -11.00
CA LEU A 54 -8.10 28.66 -10.35
C LEU A 54 -8.91 29.12 -9.12
N THR A 55 -10.22 28.94 -9.14
CA THR A 55 -11.14 29.22 -8.02
C THR A 55 -11.60 27.95 -7.32
N VAL A 56 -11.59 26.81 -8.02
CA VAL A 56 -11.94 25.48 -7.49
C VAL A 56 -11.10 25.10 -6.25
N PRO A 57 -11.70 24.56 -5.17
CA PRO A 57 -10.96 24.05 -4.02
C PRO A 57 -9.91 23.00 -4.38
N VAL A 58 -8.72 23.11 -3.76
CA VAL A 58 -7.62 22.15 -3.93
C VAL A 58 -7.36 21.43 -2.61
N LEU A 59 -7.43 20.10 -2.63
CA LEU A 59 -7.05 19.24 -1.51
C LEU A 59 -5.64 18.69 -1.77
N LEU A 60 -4.74 18.77 -0.81
CA LEU A 60 -3.44 18.10 -0.88
C LEU A 60 -3.61 16.64 -0.43
N MET A 61 -3.52 15.70 -1.37
CA MET A 61 -3.60 14.27 -1.10
C MET A 61 -2.19 13.69 -1.02
N GLY A 62 -1.89 12.87 -0.02
CA GLY A 62 -0.62 12.16 0.05
C GLY A 62 -0.36 11.53 1.41
N TYR A 63 0.91 11.38 1.73
CA TYR A 63 1.40 10.74 2.95
C TYR A 63 1.84 11.79 3.97
N TYR A 64 1.93 11.41 5.24
CA TYR A 64 2.25 12.32 6.33
C TYR A 64 3.72 12.76 6.33
N ASN A 65 4.62 11.85 5.95
CA ASN A 65 6.06 12.07 6.02
C ASN A 65 6.60 13.27 5.20
N PRO A 66 6.15 13.57 3.96
CA PRO A 66 6.50 14.81 3.26
C PRO A 66 6.19 16.09 4.05
N MET A 67 5.05 16.14 4.76
CA MET A 67 4.68 17.31 5.57
C MET A 67 5.48 17.38 6.87
N LEU A 68 5.76 16.24 7.51
CA LEU A 68 6.69 16.17 8.65
C LEU A 68 8.10 16.65 8.27
N ALA A 69 8.63 16.20 7.12
CA ALA A 69 9.95 16.55 6.63
C ALA A 69 10.08 18.05 6.25
N TYR A 70 8.98 18.67 5.85
CA TYR A 70 8.89 20.12 5.63
C TYR A 70 8.74 20.94 6.94
N GLY A 71 8.44 20.26 8.04
CA GLY A 71 8.01 20.82 9.32
C GLY A 71 6.49 21.02 9.36
N GLU A 72 5.78 20.23 10.16
CA GLU A 72 4.31 20.13 10.18
C GLU A 72 3.60 21.51 10.24
N ASP A 73 3.93 22.35 11.24
CA ASP A 73 3.29 23.67 11.41
C ASP A 73 3.55 24.61 10.24
N LYS A 74 4.73 24.49 9.60
CA LYS A 74 5.10 25.25 8.40
C LYS A 74 4.38 24.71 7.16
N ALA A 75 4.23 23.39 7.04
CA ALA A 75 3.48 22.76 5.95
C ALA A 75 2.02 23.21 5.95
N ILE A 76 1.39 23.28 7.13
CA ILE A 76 0.02 23.79 7.32
C ILE A 76 -0.07 25.28 6.97
N HIS A 77 0.88 26.11 7.43
CA HIS A 77 0.90 27.54 7.13
C HIS A 77 1.09 27.83 5.63
N ASP A 78 2.17 27.30 5.04
CA ASP A 78 2.58 27.59 3.66
C ASP A 78 1.57 27.04 2.64
N ALA A 79 0.84 25.96 2.97
CA ALA A 79 -0.22 25.42 2.12
C ALA A 79 -1.49 26.29 2.14
N ALA A 80 -1.85 26.85 3.29
CA ALA A 80 -2.94 27.80 3.39
C ALA A 80 -2.60 29.10 2.62
N GLU A 81 -1.37 29.60 2.77
CA GLU A 81 -0.86 30.74 2.00
C GLU A 81 -0.82 30.44 0.49
N ALA A 82 -0.46 29.22 0.10
CA ALA A 82 -0.50 28.78 -1.30
C ALA A 82 -1.91 28.69 -1.88
N GLY A 83 -2.95 28.71 -1.06
CA GLY A 83 -4.36 28.60 -1.47
C GLY A 83 -4.87 27.17 -1.61
N ALA A 84 -4.30 26.21 -0.87
CA ALA A 84 -4.93 24.91 -0.64
C ALA A 84 -6.10 25.02 0.36
N ASN A 85 -7.01 24.05 0.35
CA ASN A 85 -8.30 24.10 1.06
C ASN A 85 -8.57 22.86 1.94
N GLY A 86 -7.76 21.81 1.83
CA GLY A 86 -7.85 20.63 2.70
C GLY A 86 -6.69 19.66 2.50
N TYR A 87 -6.70 18.60 3.30
CA TYR A 87 -5.73 17.50 3.25
C TYR A 87 -6.45 16.15 3.25
N ILE A 88 -5.91 15.22 2.46
CA ILE A 88 -6.22 13.79 2.54
C ILE A 88 -4.90 13.09 2.84
N VAL A 89 -4.71 12.65 4.09
CA VAL A 89 -3.48 12.01 4.56
C VAL A 89 -3.75 10.52 4.70
N VAL A 90 -3.18 9.70 3.82
CA VAL A 90 -3.64 8.31 3.60
C VAL A 90 -3.05 7.30 4.60
N ASP A 91 -1.95 7.65 5.26
CA ASP A 91 -1.19 6.87 6.23
C ASP A 91 -1.39 7.33 7.69
N LEU A 92 -2.16 8.40 7.93
CA LEU A 92 -2.39 8.97 9.26
C LEU A 92 -3.81 8.61 9.76
N PRO A 93 -3.96 7.62 10.66
CA PRO A 93 -5.27 7.15 11.11
C PRO A 93 -5.98 8.16 12.04
N PRO A 94 -7.33 8.13 12.17
CA PRO A 94 -8.11 9.08 12.97
C PRO A 94 -7.68 9.22 14.44
N GLU A 95 -7.14 8.15 15.02
CA GLU A 95 -6.62 8.09 16.39
C GLU A 95 -5.34 8.91 16.58
N GLU A 96 -4.50 9.00 15.54
CA GLU A 96 -3.21 9.73 15.56
C GLU A 96 -3.36 11.14 14.95
N ALA A 97 -4.28 11.31 13.99
CA ALA A 97 -4.53 12.56 13.28
C ALA A 97 -5.07 13.71 14.14
N ILE A 98 -5.42 13.47 15.41
CA ILE A 98 -6.04 14.46 16.31
C ILE A 98 -5.24 15.76 16.35
N THR A 99 -3.92 15.68 16.57
CA THR A 99 -3.03 16.85 16.66
C THR A 99 -2.96 17.62 15.34
N PHE A 100 -2.72 16.92 14.22
CA PHE A 100 -2.62 17.52 12.88
C PHE A 100 -3.94 18.19 12.45
N ARG A 101 -5.06 17.51 12.67
CA ARG A 101 -6.43 18.03 12.44
C ARG A 101 -6.68 19.31 13.23
N ASP A 102 -6.29 19.35 14.51
CA ASP A 102 -6.56 20.48 15.38
C ASP A 102 -5.64 21.66 15.09
N LYS A 103 -4.39 21.42 14.64
CA LYS A 103 -3.53 22.44 14.02
C LYS A 103 -4.15 23.01 12.74
N CYS A 104 -4.63 22.16 11.82
CA CYS A 104 -5.31 22.59 10.59
C CYS A 104 -6.57 23.43 10.88
N ARG A 105 -7.35 23.06 11.91
CA ARG A 105 -8.50 23.86 12.40
C ARG A 105 -8.06 25.19 13.01
N ALA A 106 -7.00 25.20 13.81
CA ALA A 106 -6.45 26.43 14.41
C ALA A 106 -5.91 27.41 13.36
N ALA A 107 -5.38 26.91 12.24
CA ALA A 107 -4.99 27.70 11.08
C ALA A 107 -6.17 28.34 10.32
N LYS A 108 -7.43 28.03 10.65
CA LYS A 108 -8.69 28.61 10.11
C LYS A 108 -8.95 28.46 8.60
N HIS A 109 -7.97 28.04 7.80
CA HIS A 109 -8.10 27.88 6.35
C HIS A 109 -8.53 26.47 5.91
N PHE A 110 -8.55 25.49 6.81
CA PHE A 110 -8.85 24.08 6.53
C PHE A 110 -10.12 23.57 7.24
N PRO A 111 -11.33 23.85 6.70
CA PRO A 111 -12.58 23.32 7.22
C PRO A 111 -12.71 21.82 6.92
N ALA A 112 -12.35 20.99 7.90
CA ALA A 112 -12.44 19.53 7.92
C ALA A 112 -11.48 18.78 6.96
N SER A 113 -10.33 18.35 7.49
CA SER A 113 -9.58 17.22 6.95
C SER A 113 -10.40 15.92 7.10
N GLN A 114 -10.93 15.40 6.00
CA GLN A 114 -11.51 14.06 5.97
C GLN A 114 -10.42 13.04 5.64
N MET A 115 -10.23 12.06 6.52
CA MET A 115 -9.33 10.93 6.29
C MET A 115 -10.08 9.85 5.52
N GLY A 116 -9.63 9.57 4.31
CA GLY A 116 -10.12 8.48 3.48
C GLY A 116 -8.97 7.57 3.08
N THR A 117 -9.12 6.26 3.32
CA THR A 117 -8.17 5.26 2.80
C THR A 117 -8.38 5.10 1.30
N THR A 118 -7.43 5.53 0.46
CA THR A 118 -7.46 5.22 -0.97
C THR A 118 -7.19 3.74 -1.20
N GLY A 119 -8.26 2.96 -1.32
CA GLY A 119 -8.17 1.62 -1.91
C GLY A 119 -8.19 1.69 -3.43
N SER A 120 -7.67 0.66 -4.09
CA SER A 120 -7.83 0.48 -5.55
C SER A 120 -8.39 -0.90 -5.89
N SER A 121 -9.57 -0.97 -6.52
CA SER A 121 -9.99 -2.17 -7.25
C SER A 121 -9.61 -2.06 -8.72
N VAL A 122 -8.81 -3.01 -9.20
CA VAL A 122 -8.50 -3.17 -10.63
C VAL A 122 -9.66 -3.85 -11.39
N THR A 123 -10.66 -4.38 -10.68
CA THR A 123 -11.90 -4.93 -11.24
C THR A 123 -12.90 -3.82 -11.55
N GLY A 124 -13.24 -3.63 -12.83
CA GLY A 124 -14.25 -2.67 -13.32
C GLY A 124 -15.71 -3.06 -13.02
N THR A 125 -15.98 -3.64 -11.86
CA THR A 125 -17.33 -3.99 -11.37
C THR A 125 -17.66 -3.17 -10.13
N MET A 126 -18.69 -2.33 -10.23
CA MET A 126 -19.22 -1.55 -9.11
C MET A 126 -19.62 -2.45 -7.94
N ASN A 127 -19.26 -2.04 -6.72
CA ASN A 127 -19.64 -2.75 -5.51
C ASN A 127 -21.15 -2.60 -5.27
N SER A 128 -21.91 -3.69 -5.42
CA SER A 128 -23.37 -3.69 -5.21
C SER A 128 -23.81 -3.33 -3.79
N ALA A 129 -22.91 -3.41 -2.81
CA ALA A 129 -23.15 -2.97 -1.43
C ALA A 129 -22.84 -1.47 -1.19
N LEU A 130 -22.55 -0.68 -2.23
CA LEU A 130 -22.25 0.75 -2.10
C LEU A 130 -23.43 1.57 -1.52
N PRO A 131 -24.71 1.40 -1.95
CA PRO A 131 -25.83 2.15 -1.37
C PRO A 131 -26.03 1.83 0.13
N ASP A 132 -25.91 0.56 0.51
CA ASP A 132 -25.98 0.11 1.92
C ASP A 132 -24.83 0.68 2.76
N LEU A 133 -23.64 0.85 2.17
CA LEU A 133 -22.49 1.46 2.85
C LEU A 133 -22.70 2.96 3.05
N ILE A 134 -23.14 3.68 2.01
CA ILE A 134 -23.42 5.12 2.07
C ILE A 134 -24.52 5.41 3.10
N ALA A 135 -25.64 4.67 3.06
CA ALA A 135 -26.72 4.82 4.04
C ALA A 135 -26.22 4.64 5.48
N ARG A 136 -25.47 3.55 5.74
CA ARG A 136 -24.89 3.25 7.05
C ARG A 136 -23.85 4.26 7.54
N VAL A 137 -23.23 5.04 6.66
CA VAL A 137 -22.33 6.14 7.06
C VAL A 137 -23.15 7.40 7.36
N ARG A 138 -24.16 7.69 6.53
CA ARG A 138 -25.05 8.85 6.67
C ARG A 138 -25.89 8.81 7.96
N ASP A 139 -26.13 7.63 8.52
CA ASP A 139 -26.68 7.44 9.89
C ASP A 139 -25.84 8.11 11.01
N PHE A 140 -24.56 8.45 10.75
CA PHE A 140 -23.62 9.02 11.73
C PHE A 140 -23.06 10.40 11.33
N THR A 141 -23.40 10.95 10.15
CA THR A 141 -22.84 12.25 9.70
C THR A 141 -23.74 12.99 8.71
N GLU A 142 -23.84 14.31 8.91
CA GLU A 142 -24.45 15.25 7.98
C GLU A 142 -23.44 15.85 6.98
N VAL A 143 -22.14 15.59 7.16
CA VAL A 143 -21.08 16.06 6.26
C VAL A 143 -21.18 15.31 4.91
N PRO A 144 -21.09 16.00 3.76
CA PRO A 144 -21.14 15.37 2.44
C PRO A 144 -20.20 14.18 2.26
N LEU A 145 -20.69 13.14 1.58
CA LEU A 145 -20.00 11.88 1.36
C LEU A 145 -19.53 11.79 -0.10
N ALA A 146 -18.24 12.04 -0.31
CA ALA A 146 -17.55 11.78 -1.57
C ALA A 146 -17.09 10.31 -1.66
N VAL A 147 -17.19 9.69 -2.85
CA VAL A 147 -16.79 8.29 -3.07
C VAL A 147 -15.77 8.20 -4.21
N GLY A 148 -14.58 7.69 -3.91
CA GLY A 148 -13.48 7.49 -4.87
C GLY A 148 -13.03 6.04 -4.98
N PHE A 149 -13.61 5.27 -5.92
CA PHE A 149 -13.21 3.88 -6.15
C PHE A 149 -13.67 3.38 -7.54
N GLY A 150 -12.73 3.04 -8.42
CA GLY A 150 -13.03 2.39 -9.71
C GLY A 150 -13.85 3.21 -10.73
N VAL A 151 -14.10 4.50 -10.47
CA VAL A 151 -14.85 5.38 -11.39
C VAL A 151 -13.98 5.75 -12.59
N ALA A 152 -14.54 5.65 -13.80
CA ALA A 152 -13.81 5.87 -15.04
C ALA A 152 -14.65 6.45 -16.20
N THR A 153 -15.95 6.14 -16.27
CA THR A 153 -16.87 6.63 -17.29
C THR A 153 -18.03 7.42 -16.67
N ARG A 154 -18.88 8.05 -17.48
CA ARG A 154 -20.06 8.77 -16.98
C ARG A 154 -21.06 7.80 -16.31
N GLU A 155 -21.23 6.59 -16.83
CA GLU A 155 -22.09 5.57 -16.21
C GLU A 155 -21.56 5.16 -14.83
N HIS A 156 -20.24 5.12 -14.64
CA HIS A 156 -19.65 4.88 -13.32
C HIS A 156 -19.94 6.03 -12.35
N PHE A 157 -19.89 7.28 -12.82
CA PHE A 157 -20.27 8.44 -12.01
C PHE A 157 -21.75 8.38 -11.62
N ASP A 158 -22.63 8.10 -12.58
CA ASP A 158 -24.08 7.99 -12.37
C ASP A 158 -24.45 6.89 -11.37
N LEU A 159 -23.81 5.73 -11.43
CA LEU A 159 -24.04 4.65 -10.46
C LEU A 159 -23.63 5.02 -9.02
N VAL A 160 -22.60 5.85 -8.84
CA VAL A 160 -22.16 6.32 -7.51
C VAL A 160 -23.07 7.43 -6.99
N ALA A 161 -23.52 8.34 -7.86
CA ALA A 161 -24.51 9.36 -7.51
C ALA A 161 -25.88 8.74 -7.17
N ASP A 162 -26.35 7.78 -7.97
CA ASP A 162 -27.62 7.06 -7.74
C ASP A 162 -27.57 6.17 -6.47
N ALA A 163 -26.39 5.73 -6.06
CA ALA A 163 -26.17 5.08 -4.76
C ALA A 163 -26.29 6.05 -3.56
N GLY A 164 -26.44 7.35 -3.81
CA GLY A 164 -26.66 8.38 -2.81
C GLY A 164 -25.39 9.07 -2.31
N ALA A 165 -24.29 9.07 -3.08
CA ALA A 165 -23.10 9.87 -2.77
C ALA A 165 -23.33 11.35 -3.10
N ASP A 166 -22.76 12.25 -2.30
CA ASP A 166 -22.82 13.70 -2.53
C ASP A 166 -21.71 14.19 -3.48
N GLY A 167 -20.69 13.36 -3.73
CA GLY A 167 -19.59 13.63 -4.66
C GLY A 167 -18.91 12.36 -5.16
N VAL A 168 -18.17 12.47 -6.26
CA VAL A 168 -17.50 11.34 -6.94
C VAL A 168 -16.06 11.71 -7.28
N VAL A 169 -15.11 10.86 -6.90
CA VAL A 169 -13.66 11.12 -7.05
C VAL A 169 -13.05 10.18 -8.10
N ILE A 170 -12.21 10.74 -8.99
CA ILE A 170 -11.63 10.03 -10.15
C ILE A 170 -10.12 10.25 -10.24
N GLY A 171 -9.35 9.33 -9.66
CA GLY A 171 -7.87 9.31 -9.75
C GLY A 171 -7.35 8.61 -11.01
N SER A 172 -7.22 7.28 -10.95
CA SER A 172 -6.45 6.48 -11.92
C SER A 172 -6.85 6.63 -13.40
N ARG A 173 -8.12 6.92 -13.70
CA ARG A 173 -8.56 7.17 -15.08
C ARG A 173 -8.08 8.53 -15.60
N LEU A 174 -8.05 9.56 -14.75
CA LEU A 174 -7.54 10.88 -15.08
C LEU A 174 -6.03 10.82 -15.40
N ILE A 175 -5.28 10.05 -14.62
CA ILE A 175 -3.87 9.70 -14.89
C ILE A 175 -3.73 9.00 -16.26
N ALA A 176 -4.59 8.03 -16.57
CA ALA A 176 -4.57 7.35 -17.86
C ALA A 176 -4.91 8.28 -19.04
N VAL A 177 -5.78 9.28 -18.85
CA VAL A 177 -6.04 10.33 -19.85
C VAL A 177 -4.81 11.20 -20.08
N ILE A 178 -4.12 11.62 -19.01
CA ILE A 178 -2.86 12.37 -19.10
C ILE A 178 -1.79 11.56 -19.86
N LYS A 179 -1.60 10.28 -19.49
CA LYS A 179 -0.57 9.39 -20.08
C LYS A 179 -0.83 9.01 -21.54
N SER A 180 -2.08 9.07 -22.01
CA SER A 180 -2.47 8.72 -23.39
C SER A 180 -2.77 9.93 -24.29
N ALA A 181 -2.71 11.15 -23.75
CA ALA A 181 -2.89 12.37 -24.53
C ALA A 181 -1.66 12.64 -25.42
N PRO A 182 -1.84 13.08 -26.67
CA PRO A 182 -0.72 13.55 -27.49
C PRO A 182 0.02 14.73 -26.83
N GLU A 183 1.31 14.86 -27.16
CA GLU A 183 2.12 16.00 -26.73
C GLU A 183 1.47 17.34 -27.12
N GLY A 184 1.52 18.32 -26.21
CA GLY A 184 0.81 19.60 -26.35
C GLY A 184 -0.73 19.53 -26.18
N GLN A 185 -1.35 18.36 -26.14
CA GLN A 185 -2.81 18.20 -26.04
C GLN A 185 -3.32 17.75 -24.65
N VAL A 186 -2.42 17.46 -23.70
CA VAL A 186 -2.74 16.96 -22.34
C VAL A 186 -3.86 17.78 -21.67
N SER A 187 -3.70 19.11 -21.59
CA SER A 187 -4.67 20.00 -20.94
C SER A 187 -6.06 19.90 -21.58
N LYS A 188 -6.12 19.87 -22.92
CA LYS A 188 -7.37 19.75 -23.68
C LYS A 188 -8.03 18.39 -23.49
N LYS A 189 -7.25 17.30 -23.46
CA LYS A 189 -7.79 15.94 -23.23
C LYS A 189 -8.30 15.76 -21.80
N VAL A 190 -7.65 16.38 -20.82
CA VAL A 190 -8.14 16.46 -19.44
C VAL A 190 -9.42 17.31 -19.33
N GLU A 191 -9.51 18.41 -20.08
CA GLU A 191 -10.73 19.24 -20.13
C GLU A 191 -11.91 18.52 -20.79
N GLU A 192 -11.70 17.93 -21.96
CA GLU A 192 -12.68 17.10 -22.68
C GLU A 192 -13.22 15.96 -21.79
N TYR A 193 -12.33 15.22 -21.13
CA TYR A 193 -12.72 14.13 -20.23
C TYR A 193 -13.48 14.62 -18.98
N CYS A 194 -13.04 15.73 -18.36
CA CYS A 194 -13.79 16.32 -17.25
C CYS A 194 -15.19 16.76 -17.70
N ALA A 195 -15.34 17.37 -18.88
CA ALA A 195 -16.63 17.83 -19.41
C ALA A 195 -17.57 16.67 -19.78
N GLU A 196 -17.02 15.55 -20.30
CA GLU A 196 -17.73 14.28 -20.52
C GLU A 196 -18.29 13.73 -19.20
N ILE A 197 -17.45 13.64 -18.16
CA ILE A 197 -17.85 13.13 -16.85
C ILE A 197 -18.85 14.05 -16.15
N THR A 198 -18.65 15.36 -16.16
CA THR A 198 -19.47 16.32 -15.38
C THR A 198 -20.75 16.74 -16.11
N LEU A 199 -20.85 16.45 -17.41
CA LEU A 199 -21.88 16.98 -18.32
C LEU A 199 -21.87 18.52 -18.40
N LYS A 200 -20.72 19.19 -18.15
CA LYS A 200 -20.62 20.66 -18.21
C LYS A 200 -21.05 21.18 -19.59
N GLY A 201 -22.03 22.10 -19.58
CA GLY A 201 -22.62 22.67 -20.80
C GLY A 201 -23.81 21.88 -21.36
N GLN A 202 -24.20 20.76 -20.75
CA GLN A 202 -25.38 19.96 -21.09
C GLN A 202 -26.49 20.15 -20.03
N PRO A 203 -27.76 19.87 -20.33
CA PRO A 203 -28.83 19.90 -19.32
C PRO A 203 -28.61 18.85 -18.22
N PRO A 204 -29.00 19.13 -16.97
CA PRO A 204 -28.83 18.19 -15.86
C PRO A 204 -29.66 16.91 -16.03
N ARG A 205 -29.10 15.78 -15.56
CA ARG A 205 -29.75 14.47 -15.63
C ARG A 205 -31.07 14.45 -14.83
N PRO A 206 -32.19 13.92 -15.38
CA PRO A 206 -33.41 13.70 -14.60
C PRO A 206 -33.17 12.73 -13.44
N PRO A 207 -33.76 12.96 -12.24
CA PRO A 207 -33.52 12.12 -11.07
C PRO A 207 -34.01 10.68 -11.29
N ALA A 208 -33.18 9.70 -10.90
CA ALA A 208 -33.49 8.30 -11.01
C ALA A 208 -34.64 7.88 -10.08
N SER A 209 -35.51 6.96 -10.53
CA SER A 209 -36.59 6.42 -9.73
C SER A 209 -36.07 5.41 -8.70
N ALA A 210 -36.27 5.70 -7.42
CA ALA A 210 -35.68 4.94 -6.31
C ALA A 210 -36.28 3.53 -6.14
N SER A 211 -35.72 2.54 -6.85
CA SER A 211 -36.04 1.12 -6.71
C SER A 211 -35.15 0.45 -5.65
N ARG A 212 -35.61 0.44 -4.39
CA ARG A 212 -34.92 -0.28 -3.30
C ARG A 212 -35.21 -1.78 -3.35
N SER A 213 -34.27 -2.57 -3.86
CA SER A 213 -34.32 -4.04 -3.78
C SER A 213 -33.37 -4.58 -2.71
N THR A 214 -33.90 -5.30 -1.73
CA THR A 214 -33.11 -5.94 -0.66
C THR A 214 -32.64 -7.33 -1.10
N SER A 215 -31.33 -7.61 -1.04
CA SER A 215 -30.77 -8.96 -1.26
C SER A 215 -29.51 -9.23 -0.43
N SER A 216 -29.06 -10.49 -0.36
CA SER A 216 -28.26 -11.02 0.76
C SER A 216 -26.74 -11.15 0.52
N ARG A 217 -25.99 -11.11 1.62
CA ARG A 217 -24.51 -11.11 1.70
C ARG A 217 -23.81 -12.34 1.09
N SER A 218 -22.65 -12.12 0.45
CA SER A 218 -21.48 -13.03 0.52
C SER A 218 -20.16 -12.29 0.15
N ARG A 219 -18.98 -12.88 0.39
CA ARG A 219 -17.62 -12.31 0.10
C ARG A 219 -16.70 -13.38 -0.54
N PRO A 220 -16.10 -13.09 -1.70
CA PRO A 220 -14.67 -13.39 -1.98
C PRO A 220 -13.97 -12.22 -2.73
N SER A 221 -12.76 -11.73 -2.40
CA SER A 221 -11.40 -12.31 -2.38
C SER A 221 -10.74 -12.49 -3.76
N LEU A 222 -9.68 -11.70 -4.03
CA LEU A 222 -8.90 -11.63 -5.28
C LEU A 222 -7.47 -12.19 -5.15
N LYS A 223 -6.84 -12.58 -6.28
CA LYS A 223 -5.37 -12.63 -6.48
C LYS A 223 -5.00 -12.44 -7.97
N SER A 224 -3.73 -12.10 -8.20
CA SER A 224 -3.10 -11.63 -9.45
C SER A 224 -1.90 -12.52 -9.87
N ASP A 225 -1.21 -12.18 -10.98
CA ASP A 225 0.23 -11.81 -11.00
C ASP A 225 0.86 -11.87 -12.43
N VAL A 226 1.61 -10.83 -12.83
CA VAL A 226 2.60 -10.78 -13.96
C VAL A 226 3.68 -9.71 -13.63
N SER A 227 4.91 -9.83 -14.16
CA SER A 227 6.11 -9.06 -13.74
C SER A 227 7.03 -8.60 -14.90
N VAL A 228 7.80 -7.51 -14.73
CA VAL A 228 8.92 -7.06 -15.60
C VAL A 228 10.04 -6.40 -14.74
N SER A 229 11.28 -6.26 -15.24
CA SER A 229 12.50 -5.82 -14.52
C SER A 229 13.22 -4.57 -15.10
N ALA A 230 14.26 -4.08 -14.42
CA ALA A 230 15.10 -2.91 -14.77
C ALA A 230 16.54 -3.03 -14.20
N ASP A 231 17.40 -2.02 -14.38
CA ASP A 231 18.77 -1.82 -13.83
C ASP A 231 19.20 -0.34 -14.15
N ALA A 232 20.27 0.32 -13.66
CA ALA A 232 21.28 0.16 -12.60
C ALA A 232 22.12 1.49 -12.50
N ALA A 233 23.05 1.75 -11.57
CA ALA A 233 23.17 1.56 -10.11
C ALA A 233 24.52 2.17 -9.63
N THR A 234 24.58 3.01 -8.58
CA THR A 234 25.85 3.69 -8.16
C THR A 234 26.17 3.68 -6.66
N LYS A 235 27.25 2.96 -6.33
CA LYS A 235 28.26 3.20 -5.27
C LYS A 235 27.90 3.44 -3.79
N ASN A 236 26.64 3.40 -3.39
CA ASN A 236 26.28 2.28 -2.51
C ASN A 236 25.57 1.26 -3.41
N VAL A 237 25.74 -0.05 -3.17
CA VAL A 237 25.16 -1.07 -4.07
C VAL A 237 23.64 -1.22 -3.87
N LEU A 238 23.08 -0.55 -2.85
CA LEU A 238 21.70 -0.08 -2.72
C LEU A 238 21.81 1.36 -2.21
N PRO A 239 20.97 2.33 -2.63
CA PRO A 239 21.20 3.75 -2.29
C PRO A 239 21.26 4.00 -0.77
N HIS A 240 22.11 4.95 -0.34
CA HIS A 240 22.41 5.25 1.07
C HIS A 240 21.16 5.63 1.90
N ARG A 241 20.10 6.06 1.22
CA ARG A 241 18.74 6.01 1.70
C ARG A 241 17.91 5.24 0.69
N PHE A 242 16.92 4.48 1.14
CA PHE A 242 15.91 3.90 0.24
C PHE A 242 14.96 5.02 -0.19
N GLY A 243 15.43 5.91 -1.08
CA GLY A 243 14.80 7.20 -1.33
C GLY A 243 14.54 7.99 -0.03
N PRO A 244 13.41 8.70 0.08
CA PRO A 244 12.94 9.31 1.32
C PRO A 244 12.67 8.39 2.54
N PHE A 245 12.75 7.05 2.47
CA PHE A 245 12.49 6.15 3.62
C PHE A 245 13.60 6.11 4.68
N GLY A 246 14.56 7.00 4.55
CA GLY A 246 15.74 7.03 5.40
C GLY A 246 16.80 6.02 4.96
N GLY A 247 17.92 6.05 5.68
CA GLY A 247 18.95 5.03 5.57
C GLY A 247 18.82 4.00 6.68
N GLN A 248 19.88 3.24 6.89
CA GLN A 248 20.02 2.35 8.04
C GLN A 248 20.17 3.19 9.33
N TYR A 249 19.05 3.54 9.98
CA TYR A 249 19.05 4.18 11.30
C TYR A 249 19.22 3.12 12.38
N VAL A 250 20.47 2.83 12.71
CA VAL A 250 20.88 1.74 13.61
C VAL A 250 21.88 2.24 14.64
N PRO A 251 21.98 1.61 15.83
CA PRO A 251 23.07 1.87 16.76
C PRO A 251 24.43 1.69 16.08
N GLU A 252 25.36 2.61 16.32
CA GLU A 252 26.72 2.63 15.76
C GLU A 252 27.42 1.26 15.89
N ALA A 253 27.25 0.60 17.04
CA ALA A 253 27.79 -0.73 17.33
C ALA A 253 27.25 -1.89 16.45
N LEU A 254 26.27 -1.64 15.56
CA LEU A 254 25.76 -2.61 14.58
C LEU A 254 26.12 -2.26 13.13
N TRP A 255 26.71 -1.08 12.88
CA TRP A 255 26.95 -0.55 11.54
C TRP A 255 27.81 -1.48 10.67
N ASP A 256 28.98 -1.87 11.16
CA ASP A 256 29.91 -2.76 10.45
C ASP A 256 29.30 -4.15 10.17
N CYS A 257 28.50 -4.67 11.11
CA CYS A 257 27.80 -5.96 10.94
C CYS A 257 26.73 -5.92 9.85
N LEU A 258 26.14 -4.75 9.58
CA LEU A 258 25.14 -4.56 8.53
C LEU A 258 25.80 -4.39 7.17
N ILE A 259 26.96 -3.70 7.10
CA ILE A 259 27.79 -3.67 5.90
C ILE A 259 28.27 -5.08 5.54
N GLU A 260 28.81 -5.84 6.51
CA GLU A 260 29.24 -7.23 6.32
C GLU A 260 28.11 -8.12 5.75
N LEU A 261 26.90 -7.98 6.31
CA LEU A 261 25.71 -8.69 5.85
C LEU A 261 25.26 -8.27 4.45
N GLU A 262 25.29 -6.98 4.15
CA GLU A 262 24.86 -6.41 2.86
C GLU A 262 25.80 -6.81 1.73
N GLU A 263 27.11 -6.76 1.95
CA GLU A 263 28.13 -7.22 1.01
C GLU A 263 28.02 -8.73 0.76
N ALA A 264 27.91 -9.54 1.81
CA ALA A 264 27.77 -10.99 1.68
C ALA A 264 26.46 -11.39 0.97
N HIS A 265 25.34 -10.71 1.24
CA HIS A 265 24.09 -10.90 0.50
C HIS A 265 24.26 -10.59 -0.99
N LYS A 266 24.93 -9.49 -1.34
CA LYS A 266 25.14 -9.09 -2.74
C LYS A 266 26.16 -9.94 -3.48
N ALA A 267 27.15 -10.50 -2.78
CA ALA A 267 28.03 -11.52 -3.33
C ALA A 267 27.28 -12.83 -3.57
N ALA A 268 26.49 -13.29 -2.59
CA ALA A 268 25.69 -14.51 -2.69
C ALA A 268 24.64 -14.45 -3.80
N MET A 269 23.90 -13.34 -3.95
CA MET A 269 22.92 -13.15 -5.03
C MET A 269 23.55 -13.07 -6.44
N LYS A 270 24.88 -12.95 -6.55
CA LYS A 270 25.63 -12.99 -7.81
C LYS A 270 26.38 -14.31 -8.03
N ASP A 271 26.33 -15.23 -7.07
CA ASP A 271 27.03 -16.51 -7.10
C ASP A 271 26.08 -17.65 -7.53
N PRO A 272 26.26 -18.25 -8.72
CA PRO A 272 25.43 -19.36 -9.17
C PRO A 272 25.44 -20.57 -8.23
N GLU A 273 26.53 -20.82 -7.51
CA GLU A 273 26.60 -21.94 -6.56
C GLU A 273 25.86 -21.64 -5.25
N PHE A 274 25.65 -20.36 -4.87
CA PHE A 274 24.73 -19.99 -3.79
C PHE A 274 23.28 -20.26 -4.18
N ILE A 275 22.87 -19.79 -5.36
CA ILE A 275 21.52 -20.00 -5.88
C ILE A 275 21.25 -21.51 -5.95
N LYS A 276 22.16 -22.27 -6.52
CA LYS A 276 22.10 -23.74 -6.61
C LYS A 276 22.10 -24.45 -5.23
N GLU A 277 22.85 -23.98 -4.23
CA GLU A 277 22.75 -24.50 -2.85
C GLU A 277 21.33 -24.24 -2.29
N TRP A 278 20.78 -23.04 -2.47
CA TRP A 278 19.45 -22.66 -2.01
C TRP A 278 18.32 -23.40 -2.74
N GLU A 279 18.41 -23.54 -4.07
CA GLU A 279 17.45 -24.28 -4.89
C GLU A 279 17.48 -25.79 -4.61
N SER A 280 18.63 -26.37 -4.25
CA SER A 280 18.71 -27.78 -3.81
C SER A 280 17.83 -28.06 -2.57
N LEU A 281 17.48 -27.03 -1.81
CA LEU A 281 16.64 -27.10 -0.62
C LEU A 281 15.15 -26.90 -0.93
N TYR A 282 14.76 -26.71 -2.20
CA TYR A 282 13.35 -26.60 -2.60
C TYR A 282 12.52 -27.81 -2.16
N GLY A 283 13.06 -29.03 -2.27
CA GLY A 283 12.41 -30.23 -1.74
C GLY A 283 12.20 -30.19 -0.23
N TYR A 284 13.17 -29.67 0.52
CA TYR A 284 13.08 -29.49 1.98
C TYR A 284 12.08 -28.39 2.37
N MET A 285 11.97 -27.33 1.57
CA MET A 285 11.03 -26.22 1.76
C MET A 285 9.63 -26.48 1.18
N ASN A 286 9.37 -27.66 0.60
CA ASN A 286 8.14 -28.00 -0.14
C ASN A 286 7.85 -26.98 -1.27
N ARG A 287 8.75 -26.91 -2.25
CA ARG A 287 8.72 -25.99 -3.40
C ARG A 287 8.86 -26.75 -4.73
N PRO A 288 7.99 -26.51 -5.73
CA PRO A 288 6.70 -25.81 -5.59
C PRO A 288 5.77 -26.56 -4.62
N SER A 289 4.95 -25.83 -3.88
CA SER A 289 4.00 -26.43 -2.94
C SER A 289 2.82 -27.04 -3.71
N ASN A 290 2.57 -28.34 -3.54
CA ASN A 290 1.49 -29.03 -4.23
C ASN A 290 0.10 -28.41 -3.98
N LEU A 291 -0.69 -28.31 -5.06
CA LEU A 291 -2.11 -27.96 -5.00
C LEU A 291 -2.94 -29.25 -4.87
N TYR A 292 -3.85 -29.28 -3.91
CA TYR A 292 -4.77 -30.40 -3.69
C TYR A 292 -6.15 -30.08 -4.29
N LYS A 293 -6.62 -30.88 -5.25
CA LYS A 293 -7.98 -30.75 -5.79
C LYS A 293 -8.99 -31.17 -4.72
N ALA A 294 -9.82 -30.25 -4.25
CA ALA A 294 -10.86 -30.54 -3.27
C ALA A 294 -12.09 -31.10 -4.00
N GLU A 295 -12.09 -32.41 -4.24
CA GLU A 295 -13.07 -33.06 -5.13
C GLU A 295 -14.51 -32.89 -4.64
N LYS A 296 -14.81 -33.20 -3.36
CA LYS A 296 -16.16 -33.01 -2.81
C LYS A 296 -16.61 -31.54 -2.71
N LEU A 297 -15.67 -30.61 -2.59
CA LEU A 297 -15.98 -29.18 -2.60
C LEU A 297 -16.22 -28.68 -4.03
N THR A 298 -15.52 -29.25 -5.02
CA THR A 298 -15.75 -29.03 -6.46
C THR A 298 -17.11 -29.58 -6.90
N GLU A 299 -17.44 -30.81 -6.51
CA GLU A 299 -18.77 -31.41 -6.75
C GLU A 299 -19.89 -30.53 -6.16
N HIS A 300 -19.73 -30.08 -4.91
CA HIS A 300 -20.70 -29.22 -4.23
C HIS A 300 -20.84 -27.83 -4.86
N ALA A 301 -19.75 -27.26 -5.39
CA ALA A 301 -19.75 -25.93 -6.01
C ALA A 301 -20.42 -25.87 -7.39
N GLY A 302 -20.67 -27.00 -8.05
CA GLY A 302 -21.48 -27.14 -9.27
C GLY A 302 -20.92 -26.52 -10.57
N GLY A 303 -20.03 -25.54 -10.49
CA GLY A 303 -19.46 -24.85 -11.65
C GLY A 303 -18.00 -24.39 -11.53
N ALA A 304 -17.35 -24.56 -10.37
CA ALA A 304 -15.96 -24.15 -10.15
C ALA A 304 -15.08 -25.33 -9.71
N THR A 305 -13.91 -25.52 -10.34
CA THR A 305 -12.93 -26.50 -9.87
C THR A 305 -12.08 -25.91 -8.75
N ILE A 306 -12.21 -26.45 -7.54
CA ILE A 306 -11.60 -25.85 -6.35
C ILE A 306 -10.32 -26.59 -5.98
N TRP A 307 -9.21 -25.84 -5.99
CA TRP A 307 -7.88 -26.29 -5.59
C TRP A 307 -7.46 -25.61 -4.29
N LEU A 308 -6.94 -26.38 -3.35
CA LEU A 308 -6.45 -25.89 -2.06
C LEU A 308 -4.92 -25.92 -2.05
N LYS A 309 -4.30 -24.78 -1.79
CA LYS A 309 -2.88 -24.70 -1.42
C LYS A 309 -2.76 -25.13 0.04
N ARG A 310 -2.29 -26.36 0.29
CA ARG A 310 -2.28 -27.00 1.63
C ARG A 310 -1.13 -26.50 2.52
N GLU A 311 -1.12 -25.20 2.77
CA GLU A 311 -0.13 -24.53 3.64
C GLU A 311 -0.26 -24.97 5.11
N ASP A 312 -1.41 -25.53 5.51
CA ASP A 312 -1.63 -26.19 6.80
C ASP A 312 -0.71 -27.40 7.04
N LEU A 313 -0.26 -28.05 5.96
CA LEU A 313 0.73 -29.14 6.03
C LEU A 313 2.16 -28.62 6.14
N ASN A 314 2.41 -27.34 5.87
CA ASN A 314 3.71 -26.71 6.09
C ASN A 314 3.79 -26.11 7.50
N HIS A 315 4.20 -26.94 8.46
CA HIS A 315 4.33 -26.58 9.88
C HIS A 315 5.28 -25.39 10.18
N THR A 316 6.14 -25.01 9.22
CA THR A 316 7.05 -23.84 9.29
C THR A 316 6.45 -22.55 8.70
N GLY A 317 5.26 -22.62 8.11
CA GLY A 317 4.56 -21.48 7.53
C GLY A 317 4.92 -21.17 6.08
N SER A 318 3.92 -20.74 5.32
CA SER A 318 3.90 -20.68 3.84
C SER A 318 5.10 -20.00 3.15
N HIS A 319 5.69 -18.99 3.77
CA HIS A 319 6.80 -18.18 3.24
C HIS A 319 8.01 -18.09 4.17
N LYS A 320 7.84 -18.41 5.46
CA LYS A 320 8.81 -18.10 6.52
C LYS A 320 10.08 -18.95 6.41
N ILE A 321 9.94 -20.21 6.01
CA ILE A 321 11.07 -21.10 5.76
C ILE A 321 11.92 -20.68 4.55
N ASN A 322 11.33 -20.06 3.52
CA ASN A 322 12.07 -19.57 2.35
C ASN A 322 13.10 -18.52 2.78
N ASN A 323 12.65 -17.55 3.58
CA ASN A 323 13.50 -16.51 4.13
C ASN A 323 14.53 -17.10 5.12
N ALA A 324 14.07 -17.92 6.08
CA ALA A 324 14.95 -18.53 7.07
C ALA A 324 16.09 -19.33 6.43
N ILE A 325 15.81 -20.18 5.43
CA ILE A 325 16.86 -20.95 4.74
C ILE A 325 17.86 -20.03 4.01
N GLY A 326 17.40 -18.97 3.33
CA GLY A 326 18.29 -17.98 2.72
C GLY A 326 19.18 -17.27 3.74
N GLN A 327 18.59 -16.76 4.83
CA GLN A 327 19.31 -16.11 5.93
C GLN A 327 20.33 -17.05 6.61
N ILE A 328 20.02 -18.34 6.76
CA ILE A 328 20.94 -19.32 7.35
C ILE A 328 22.09 -19.68 6.40
N LEU A 329 21.87 -19.77 5.08
CA LEU A 329 22.97 -19.95 4.13
C LEU A 329 23.92 -18.74 4.11
N LEU A 330 23.39 -17.52 4.24
CA LEU A 330 24.19 -16.30 4.39
C LEU A 330 24.99 -16.31 5.71
N ALA A 331 24.36 -16.65 6.83
CA ALA A 331 25.03 -16.75 8.13
C ALA A 331 26.17 -17.77 8.13
N LYS A 332 25.99 -18.94 7.49
CA LYS A 332 27.07 -19.93 7.24
C LYS A 332 28.24 -19.33 6.47
N ARG A 333 27.97 -18.61 5.37
CA ARG A 333 29.02 -17.97 4.54
C ARG A 333 29.78 -16.89 5.30
N LEU A 334 29.11 -16.18 6.20
CA LEU A 334 29.69 -15.22 7.14
C LEU A 334 30.37 -15.87 8.37
N GLY A 335 30.48 -17.21 8.42
CA GLY A 335 31.09 -17.96 9.51
C GLY A 335 30.35 -17.88 10.85
N LYS A 336 29.10 -17.39 10.87
CA LYS A 336 28.34 -17.20 12.12
C LYS A 336 27.76 -18.54 12.59
N THR A 337 28.07 -18.93 13.82
CA THR A 337 27.66 -20.21 14.44
C THR A 337 26.38 -20.13 15.28
N ARG A 338 25.94 -18.91 15.63
CA ARG A 338 24.77 -18.63 16.47
C ARG A 338 23.84 -17.64 15.79
N ILE A 339 22.55 -17.93 15.86
CA ILE A 339 21.44 -17.16 15.29
C ILE A 339 20.52 -16.69 16.42
N ILE A 340 20.06 -15.44 16.33
CA ILE A 340 19.01 -14.89 17.17
C ILE A 340 17.86 -14.42 16.29
N ALA A 341 16.62 -14.53 16.78
CA ALA A 341 15.44 -13.95 16.14
C ALA A 341 14.37 -13.57 17.17
N GLU A 342 13.48 -12.65 16.82
CA GLU A 342 12.27 -12.31 17.56
C GLU A 342 11.06 -12.98 16.90
N THR A 343 10.02 -13.37 17.67
CA THR A 343 8.69 -13.61 17.10
C THR A 343 7.54 -13.51 18.11
N GLY A 344 6.52 -12.68 17.84
CA GLY A 344 5.25 -12.73 18.58
C GLY A 344 4.39 -13.96 18.23
N ALA A 345 4.13 -14.21 16.93
CA ALA A 345 3.26 -15.32 16.51
C ALA A 345 3.90 -16.73 16.59
N GLY A 346 5.16 -16.86 17.01
CA GLY A 346 5.89 -18.14 17.10
C GLY A 346 6.32 -18.74 15.76
N GLN A 347 5.52 -18.60 14.71
CA GLN A 347 5.73 -19.25 13.41
C GLN A 347 7.02 -18.83 12.68
N HIS A 348 7.55 -17.62 12.89
CA HIS A 348 8.86 -17.27 12.34
C HIS A 348 9.98 -18.00 13.09
N GLY A 349 9.94 -18.00 14.43
CA GLY A 349 10.86 -18.76 15.26
C GLY A 349 10.85 -20.26 14.96
N VAL A 350 9.70 -20.86 14.66
CA VAL A 350 9.63 -22.26 14.17
C VAL A 350 10.45 -22.44 12.89
N ALA A 351 10.25 -21.59 11.87
CA ALA A 351 11.00 -21.66 10.62
C ALA A 351 12.51 -21.46 10.82
N THR A 352 12.90 -20.47 11.63
CA THR A 352 14.31 -20.18 11.94
C THR A 352 14.96 -21.33 12.72
N ALA A 353 14.27 -21.91 13.70
CA ALA A 353 14.73 -23.09 14.43
C ALA A 353 14.87 -24.32 13.51
N THR A 354 13.90 -24.57 12.61
CA THR A 354 13.98 -25.65 11.60
C THR A 354 15.21 -25.49 10.71
N ALA A 355 15.48 -24.27 10.22
CA ALA A 355 16.65 -23.98 9.41
C ALA A 355 17.96 -24.14 10.20
N CYS A 356 18.03 -23.65 11.44
CA CYS A 356 19.21 -23.80 12.30
C CYS A 356 19.51 -25.28 12.61
N ALA A 357 18.49 -26.06 12.97
CA ALA A 357 18.60 -27.50 13.24
C ALA A 357 19.11 -28.27 12.01
N ARG A 358 18.64 -27.92 10.81
CA ARG A 358 19.09 -28.51 9.53
C ARG A 358 20.57 -28.24 9.22
N PHE A 359 21.14 -27.16 9.75
CA PHE A 359 22.52 -26.72 9.48
C PHE A 359 23.47 -26.76 10.68
N GLY A 360 23.02 -27.24 11.84
CA GLY A 360 23.86 -27.39 13.04
C GLY A 360 24.23 -26.06 13.73
N LEU A 361 23.40 -25.02 13.59
CA LEU A 361 23.63 -23.72 14.21
C LEU A 361 22.89 -23.58 15.54
N GLN A 362 23.48 -22.89 16.51
CA GLN A 362 22.78 -22.52 17.74
C GLN A 362 21.68 -21.50 17.43
N CYS A 363 20.47 -21.70 17.95
CA CYS A 363 19.33 -20.81 17.73
C CYS A 363 18.71 -20.37 19.06
N ILE A 364 18.52 -19.06 19.23
CA ILE A 364 17.86 -18.46 20.39
C ILE A 364 16.72 -17.56 19.89
N ILE A 365 15.49 -17.88 20.29
CA ILE A 365 14.30 -17.12 19.94
C ILE A 365 13.85 -16.27 21.13
N TYR A 366 13.80 -14.96 20.95
CA TYR A 366 13.17 -14.04 21.89
C TYR A 366 11.69 -13.89 21.53
N MET A 367 10.81 -13.90 22.54
CA MET A 367 9.37 -13.95 22.34
C MET A 367 8.66 -13.29 23.52
N GLY A 368 7.73 -12.37 23.27
CA GLY A 368 7.01 -11.68 24.33
C GLY A 368 6.34 -12.66 25.31
N ALA A 369 6.47 -12.45 26.62
CA ALA A 369 6.10 -13.45 27.63
C ALA A 369 4.62 -13.91 27.55
N GLU A 370 3.70 -13.01 27.22
CA GLU A 370 2.29 -13.35 26.98
C GLU A 370 2.09 -14.14 25.68
N ASP A 371 2.89 -13.90 24.65
CA ASP A 371 2.87 -14.69 23.42
C ASP A 371 3.53 -16.07 23.58
N VAL A 372 4.55 -16.21 24.44
CA VAL A 372 5.05 -17.54 24.88
C VAL A 372 3.89 -18.36 25.49
N ARG A 373 3.03 -17.72 26.28
CA ARG A 373 1.85 -18.34 26.89
C ARG A 373 0.77 -18.69 25.86
N ARG A 374 0.44 -17.76 24.95
CA ARG A 374 -0.61 -17.93 23.92
C ARG A 374 -0.21 -18.90 22.80
N GLN A 375 1.07 -18.95 22.43
CA GLN A 375 1.62 -19.72 21.32
C GLN A 375 2.38 -20.98 21.79
N ALA A 376 2.00 -21.55 22.94
CA ALA A 376 2.70 -22.68 23.57
C ALA A 376 3.02 -23.87 22.64
N LEU A 377 2.17 -24.15 21.64
CA LEU A 377 2.43 -25.18 20.62
C LEU A 377 3.60 -24.82 19.67
N ASN A 378 3.74 -23.54 19.30
CA ASN A 378 4.90 -23.08 18.52
C ASN A 378 6.16 -23.04 19.39
N VAL A 379 6.07 -22.61 20.66
CA VAL A 379 7.17 -22.67 21.63
C VAL A 379 7.67 -24.11 21.82
N PHE A 380 6.76 -25.08 21.93
CA PHE A 380 7.09 -26.50 22.02
C PHE A 380 7.80 -27.00 20.75
N ARG A 381 7.33 -26.61 19.56
CA ARG A 381 8.00 -26.93 18.28
C ARG A 381 9.41 -26.36 18.20
N ILE A 382 9.59 -25.09 18.56
CA ILE A 382 10.92 -24.42 18.59
C ILE A 382 11.89 -25.19 19.50
N ARG A 383 11.44 -25.57 20.70
CA ARG A 383 12.25 -26.34 21.66
C ARG A 383 12.54 -27.78 21.19
N MET A 384 11.60 -28.47 20.53
CA MET A 384 11.88 -29.77 19.89
C MET A 384 12.93 -29.68 18.78
N LEU A 385 13.04 -28.53 18.11
CA LEU A 385 14.05 -28.26 17.08
C LEU A 385 15.41 -27.85 17.69
N GLY A 386 15.59 -27.96 19.01
CA GLY A 386 16.85 -27.67 19.70
C GLY A 386 17.14 -26.17 19.90
N ALA A 387 16.18 -25.29 19.60
CA ALA A 387 16.31 -23.85 19.80
C ALA A 387 15.83 -23.43 21.20
N GLU A 388 16.54 -22.48 21.79
CA GLU A 388 16.15 -21.86 23.06
C GLU A 388 15.00 -20.86 22.84
N VAL A 389 14.11 -20.70 23.82
CA VAL A 389 13.04 -19.68 23.80
C VAL A 389 13.10 -18.88 25.09
N ILE A 390 13.51 -17.62 24.97
CA ILE A 390 13.67 -16.66 26.06
C ILE A 390 12.44 -15.71 26.06
N PRO A 391 11.62 -15.73 27.13
CA PRO A 391 10.57 -14.74 27.33
C PRO A 391 11.15 -13.33 27.50
N VAL A 392 10.54 -12.33 26.86
CA VAL A 392 10.83 -10.89 27.02
C VAL A 392 9.58 -10.08 27.34
#